data_AF-A0A2C9JXD4-F1
#
_entry.id   AF-A0A2C9JXD4-F1
#
_cell.length_a   1.000
_cell.length_b   1.000
_cell.length_c   1.000
_cell.angle_alpha   90.00
_cell.angle_beta   90.00
_cell.angle_gamma   90.00
#
_symmetry.space_group_name_H-M   'P 1'
#
loop_
_entity.id
_entity.type
_entity.pdbx_description
1 polymer ?
#
loop_
_entity_poly.entity_id
_entity_poly.type
_entity_poly.pdbx_seq_one_letter_code
_entity_poly.pdbx_strand_id
1 'polypeptide(L)' 'MPLFGKKNSDNDKKLKETDIRRKYEFKDTLGTGAFSEVVLAENKSERGKYNAVKCINRRGLRGKEEALENEISVLRR' A
#
# COMPACT_ATOMS: atom_id res chain seq x y z
N MET A 1 19.99 -32.67 -14.35
CA MET A 1 20.38 -31.62 -13.39
C MET A 1 19.17 -30.72 -13.15
N PRO A 2 18.57 -30.65 -11.95
CA PRO A 2 17.45 -29.73 -11.73
C PRO A 2 17.98 -28.31 -11.50
N LEU A 3 17.71 -27.41 -12.46
CA LEU A 3 17.83 -25.96 -12.30
C LEU A 3 16.75 -25.50 -11.28
N PHE A 4 17.11 -25.44 -10.00
CA PHE A 4 16.28 -24.79 -9.00
C PHE A 4 16.41 -23.26 -9.16
N GLY A 5 15.40 -22.65 -9.78
CA GLY A 5 15.23 -21.20 -9.92
C GLY A 5 15.12 -20.51 -8.57
N LYS A 6 16.26 -20.09 -8.02
CA LYS A 6 16.34 -19.35 -6.75
C LYS A 6 16.51 -17.87 -7.04
N LYS A 7 15.43 -17.20 -7.47
CA LYS A 7 15.44 -15.75 -7.68
C LYS A 7 14.03 -15.17 -7.49
N ASN A 8 13.57 -15.08 -6.23
CA ASN A 8 12.45 -14.23 -5.81
C ASN A 8 12.31 -14.03 -4.29
N SER A 9 12.99 -14.85 -3.46
CA SER A 9 12.88 -14.81 -1.98
C SER A 9 13.18 -13.45 -1.34
N ASP A 10 14.13 -12.66 -1.87
CA ASP A 10 14.56 -11.43 -1.20
C ASP A 10 13.60 -10.26 -1.42
N ASN A 11 12.95 -10.18 -2.58
CA ASN A 11 11.91 -9.19 -2.84
C ASN A 11 10.65 -9.44 -2.01
N ASP A 12 10.26 -10.72 -1.84
CA ASP A 12 9.11 -11.10 -1.02
C ASP A 12 9.33 -10.79 0.47
N LYS A 13 10.57 -10.96 0.98
CA LYS A 13 10.91 -10.57 2.36
C LYS A 13 10.83 -9.06 2.56
N LYS A 14 11.33 -8.27 1.61
CA LYS A 14 11.31 -6.80 1.67
C LYS A 14 9.90 -6.22 1.59
N LEU A 15 9.02 -6.85 0.80
CA LEU A 15 7.60 -6.53 0.73
C LEU A 15 6.88 -6.84 2.05
N LYS A 16 7.19 -7.97 2.69
CA LYS A 16 6.63 -8.32 4.00
C LYS A 16 7.05 -7.33 5.08
N GLU A 17 8.29 -6.85 5.05
CA GLU A 17 8.80 -5.89 6.04
C GLU A 17 8.12 -4.53 5.98
N THR A 18 7.74 -4.10 4.77
CA THR A 18 7.10 -2.80 4.50
C THR A 18 5.57 -2.86 4.50
N ASP A 19 4.98 -3.98 4.94
CA ASP A 19 3.52 -4.13 4.99
C ASP A 19 2.88 -3.20 6.03
N ILE A 20 2.10 -2.23 5.54
CA ILE A 20 1.37 -1.24 6.33
C ILE A 20 0.41 -1.88 7.35
N ARG A 21 -0.08 -3.10 7.07
CA ARG A 21 -0.99 -3.85 7.95
C ARG A 21 -0.33 -4.28 9.26
N ARG A 22 1.00 -4.21 9.36
CA ARG A 22 1.71 -4.42 10.63
C ARG A 22 1.51 -3.27 11.60
N LYS A 23 1.41 -2.04 11.09
CA LYS A 23 1.27 -0.83 11.91
C LYS A 23 -0.20 -0.44 12.14
N TYR A 24 -1.05 -0.74 11.17
CA TYR A 24 -2.45 -0.32 11.20
C TYR A 24 -3.41 -1.50 11.13
N GLU A 25 -4.52 -1.40 11.85
CA GLU A 25 -5.69 -2.25 11.71
C GLU A 25 -6.70 -1.57 10.77
N PHE A 26 -7.01 -2.24 9.67
CA PHE A 26 -7.97 -1.73 8.68
C PHE A 26 -9.38 -2.07 9.12
N LYS A 27 -10.27 -1.07 9.08
CA LYS A 27 -11.68 -1.14 9.45
C LYS A 27 -12.54 -0.95 8.19
N ASP A 28 -13.51 -0.05 8.25
CA ASP A 28 -14.50 0.18 7.19
C ASP A 28 -13.91 0.92 5.98
N THR A 29 -14.43 0.61 4.81
CA THR A 29 -14.16 1.36 3.58
C THR A 29 -14.88 2.70 3.63
N LEU A 30 -14.11 3.78 3.50
CA LEU A 30 -14.61 5.16 3.48
C LEU A 30 -14.98 5.62 2.07
N GLY A 31 -14.37 5.03 1.05
CA GLY A 31 -14.70 5.35 -0.35
C GLY A 31 -13.93 4.52 -1.36
N THR A 32 -14.52 4.39 -2.55
CA THR A 32 -13.95 3.63 -3.68
C THR A 32 -13.76 4.56 -4.88
N GLY A 33 -12.59 4.50 -5.50
CA GLY A 33 -12.27 5.15 -6.76
C GLY A 33 -11.93 4.14 -7.85
N ALA A 34 -11.64 4.62 -9.06
CA ALA A 34 -11.38 3.77 -10.22
C ALA A 34 -10.17 2.81 -10.04
N PHE A 35 -9.13 3.25 -9.32
CA PHE A 35 -7.90 2.47 -9.11
C PHE A 35 -7.45 2.47 -7.65
N SER A 36 -8.28 2.99 -6.75
CA SER A 36 -7.93 3.17 -5.34
C SER A 36 -9.13 2.96 -4.43
N GLU A 37 -8.87 2.54 -3.21
CA GLU A 37 -9.85 2.43 -2.13
C GLU A 37 -9.30 3.19 -0.92
N VAL A 38 -10.17 3.88 -0.19
CA VAL A 38 -9.82 4.55 1.06
C VAL A 38 -10.44 3.77 2.20
N VAL A 39 -9.61 3.31 3.13
CA VAL A 39 -10.03 2.51 4.28
C VAL A 39 -9.70 3.23 5.57
N LEU A 40 -10.61 3.20 6.54
CA LEU A 40 -10.36 3.66 7.90
C LEU A 40 -9.33 2.74 8.55
N ALA A 41 -8.29 3.32 9.15
CA ALA A 41 -7.22 2.57 9.76
C ALA A 41 -6.91 3.08 11.17
N GLU A 42 -6.92 2.19 12.15
CA GLU A 42 -6.50 2.50 13.52
C GLU A 42 -5.04 2.12 13.73
N ASN A 43 -4.27 3.00 14.37
CA ASN A 43 -2.88 2.72 14.72
C ASN A 43 -2.83 1.67 15.85
N LYS A 44 -2.14 0.54 15.62
CA LYS A 44 -2.03 -0.54 16.60
C LYS A 44 -1.23 -0.17 17.85
N SER A 45 -0.33 0.81 17.75
CA SER A 45 0.49 1.31 18.86
C SER A 45 -0.18 2.45 19.62
N GLU A 46 -1.08 3.20 18.97
CA GLU A 46 -1.76 4.37 19.54
C GLU A 46 -3.28 4.19 19.38
N ARG A 47 -3.92 3.42 20.27
CA ARG A 47 -5.37 3.17 20.22
C ARG A 47 -6.15 4.49 20.22
N GLY A 48 -7.20 4.56 19.41
CA GLY A 48 -8.00 5.76 19.19
C GLY A 48 -7.42 6.74 18.16
N LYS A 49 -6.21 6.51 17.64
CA LYS A 49 -5.65 7.32 16.55
C LYS A 49 -6.02 6.72 15.19
N TYR A 50 -6.96 7.38 14.53
CA TYR A 50 -7.49 6.97 13.23
C TYR A 50 -6.84 7.74 12.08
N ASN A 51 -6.65 7.06 10.95
CA ASN A 51 -6.14 7.62 9.71
C ASN A 51 -6.96 7.07 8.55
N ALA A 52 -7.03 7.81 7.44
CA ALA A 52 -7.54 7.31 6.18
C ALA A 52 -6.36 6.77 5.35
N VAL A 53 -6.39 5.47 5.01
CA VAL A 53 -5.36 4.84 4.19
C VAL A 53 -5.89 4.68 2.78
N LYS A 54 -5.31 5.42 1.83
CA LYS A 54 -5.61 5.28 0.39
C LYS A 54 -4.76 4.15 -0.19
N CYS A 55 -5.39 3.01 -0.42
CA CYS A 55 -4.80 1.85 -1.09
C CYS A 55 -4.93 2.02 -2.61
N ILE A 56 -3.81 1.94 -3.34
CA ILE A 56 -3.78 2.17 -4.80
C ILE A 56 -3.26 0.93 -5.51
N ASN A 57 -4.04 0.40 -6.46
CA ASN A 57 -3.62 -0.76 -7.25
C ASN A 57 -2.67 -0.33 -8.37
N ARG A 58 -1.37 -0.47 -8.14
CA ARG A 58 -0.31 -0.10 -9.10
C ARG A 58 -0.45 -0.78 -10.46
N ARG A 59 -1.02 -2.00 -10.54
CA ARG A 59 -1.21 -2.70 -11.82
C ARG A 59 -2.21 -1.98 -12.72
N GLY A 60 -3.23 -1.35 -12.12
CA GLY A 60 -4.22 -0.55 -12.84
C GLY A 60 -3.70 0.80 -13.33
N LEU A 61 -2.50 1.21 -12.89
CA LEU A 61 -1.88 2.50 -13.21
C LEU A 61 -0.72 2.39 -14.21
N ARG A 62 -0.54 1.24 -14.87
CA ARG A 62 0.54 1.06 -15.86
C ARG A 62 0.42 2.12 -16.97
N GLY A 63 1.47 2.93 -17.16
CA GLY A 63 1.48 4.04 -18.10
C GLY A 63 0.84 5.34 -17.58
N LYS A 64 0.47 5.38 -16.30
CA LYS A 64 0.02 6.58 -15.56
C LYS A 64 0.77 6.72 -14.23
N GLU A 65 2.01 6.23 -14.14
CA GLU A 65 2.80 6.32 -12.90
C GLU A 65 3.04 7.77 -12.47
N GLU A 66 3.22 8.68 -13.44
CA GLU A 66 3.42 10.11 -13.19
C GLU A 66 2.23 10.75 -12.44
N ALA A 67 1.00 10.33 -12.71
CA ALA A 67 -0.18 10.84 -12.00
C ALA A 67 -0.15 10.47 -10.51
N LEU A 68 0.36 9.27 -10.17
CA LEU A 68 0.54 8.84 -8.79
C LEU A 68 1.66 9.62 -8.10
N GLU A 69 2.79 9.82 -8.79
CA GLU A 69 3.92 10.60 -8.25
C GLU A 69 3.55 12.07 -8.04
N ASN A 70 2.77 12.65 -8.94
CA ASN A 70 2.23 14.00 -8.81
C ASN A 70 1.32 14.12 -7.59
N GLU A 71 0.40 13.17 -7.39
CA GLU A 71 -0.48 13.16 -6.21
C GLU A 71 0.35 13.14 -4.91
N ILE A 72 1.36 12.26 -4.83
CA ILE A 72 2.24 12.17 -3.67
C ILE A 72 3.04 13.47 -3.46
N SER A 73 3.57 14.04 -4.53
CA SER A 73 4.42 15.24 -4.47
C SER A 73 3.66 16.47 -4.02
N VAL A 74 2.41 16.63 -4.46
CA VAL A 74 1.52 17.73 -4.02
C VAL A 74 1.15 17.59 -2.55
N LEU A 75 0.84 16.38 -2.08
CA LEU A 75 0.42 16.14 -0.70
C LEU A 75 1.56 16.21 0.33
N ARG A 76 2.82 16.12 -0.11
CA ARG A 76 4.01 16.16 0.76
C ARG A 76 4.46 17.58 1.14
N ARG A 77 3.81 18.61 0.59
CA ARG A 77 4.14 20.02 0.80
C ARG A 77 3.25 20.64 1.88
#